data_AF-A0A849BV46-F1
#
_entry.id   AF-A0A849BV46-F1
#
_cell.length_a   1.000
_cell.length_b   1.000
_cell.length_c   1.000
_cell.angle_alpha   90.00
_cell.angle_beta   90.00
_cell.angle_gamma   90.00
#
_symmetry.space_group_name_H-M   'P 1'
#
loop_
_entity.id
_entity.type
_entity.pdbx_description
1 polymer ?
#
loop_
_entity_poly.entity_id
_entity_poly.type
_entity_poly.pdbx_seq_one_letter_code
_entity_poly.pdbx_strand_id
1 'polypeptide(L)' 'CDAAAHVAVRGGARLVDCTAGELEVVVVVAVDVPGALGGLGPARASARAGPR' A
#
# COMPACT_ATOMS: atom_id res chain seq x y z
N CYS A 1 -7.19 -7.68 0.04
CA CYS A 1 -7.02 -6.29 -0.45
C CYS A 1 -7.87 -5.31 0.33
N ASP A 2 -9.11 -5.64 0.70
CA ASP A 2 -10.00 -4.74 1.47
C ASP A 2 -9.41 -4.23 2.79
N ALA A 3 -8.78 -5.12 3.57
CA ALA A 3 -8.09 -4.71 4.79
C ALA A 3 -6.97 -3.69 4.51
N ALA A 4 -6.21 -3.87 3.43
CA ALA A 4 -5.16 -2.94 3.02
C ALA A 4 -5.75 -1.59 2.57
N ALA A 5 -6.87 -1.60 1.84
CA ALA A 5 -7.60 -0.38 1.48
C ALA A 5 -8.09 0.38 2.73
N HIS A 6 -8.66 -0.34 3.69
CA HIS A 6 -9.16 0.25 4.93
C HIS A 6 -8.02 0.85 5.78
N VAL A 7 -6.87 0.18 5.86
CA VAL A 7 -5.68 0.71 6.53
C VAL A 7 -5.13 1.93 5.81
N ALA A 8 -5.04 1.90 4.47
CA ALA A 8 -4.55 3.02 3.67
C ALA A 8 -5.39 4.29 3.91
N VAL A 9 -6.72 4.17 3.84
CA VAL A 9 -7.63 5.31 4.07
C VAL A 9 -7.46 5.90 5.48
N ARG A 10 -7.37 5.06 6.52
CA ARG A 10 -7.13 5.55 7.90
C ARG A 10 -5.79 6.27 8.05
N GLY A 11 -4.80 5.93 7.24
CA GLY A 11 -3.49 6.57 7.21
C GLY A 11 -3.39 7.80 6.31
N GLY A 12 -4.49 8.28 5.72
CA GLY A 12 -4.45 9.41 4.77
C GLY A 12 -3.83 9.05 3.41
N ALA A 13 -3.84 7.76 3.06
CA ALA A 13 -3.34 7.25 1.79
C ALA A 13 -4.49 6.70 0.93
N ARG A 14 -4.24 6.50 -0.36
CA ARG A 14 -5.10 5.70 -1.23
C ARG A 14 -4.39 4.44 -1.70
N LEU A 15 -5.13 3.36 -1.81
CA LEU A 15 -4.66 2.16 -2.49
C LEU A 15 -4.57 2.43 -4.00
N VAL A 16 -3.41 2.18 -4.59
CA VAL A 16 -3.15 2.32 -6.04
C VAL A 16 -3.25 0.98 -6.73
N ASP A 17 -2.63 -0.04 -6.14
CA ASP A 17 -2.65 -1.40 -6.66
C ASP A 17 -2.60 -2.40 -5.50
N CYS A 18 -3.25 -3.55 -5.70
CA CYS A 18 -3.19 -4.68 -4.78
C CYS A 18 -3.22 -5.97 -5.59
N THR A 19 -2.08 -6.65 -5.64
CA THR A 19 -1.95 -7.94 -6.30
C THR A 19 -1.74 -9.02 -5.25
N ALA A 20 -2.65 -10.00 -5.22
CA ALA A 20 -2.53 -11.17 -4.37
C ALA A 20 -2.14 -12.38 -5.24
N GLY A 21 -0.95 -12.94 -4.98
CA GLY A 21 -0.53 -14.24 -5.46
C GLY A 21 -0.71 -15.32 -4.37
N GLU A 22 -0.37 -16.57 -4.69
CA GLU A 22 -0.56 -17.70 -3.78
C GLU A 22 0.20 -17.56 -2.44
N LEU A 23 1.37 -16.91 -2.46
CA LEU A 23 2.26 -16.79 -1.29
C LEU A 23 2.70 -15.35 -1.01
N GLU A 24 2.23 -14.38 -1.79
CA GLU A 24 2.69 -13.00 -1.69
C GLU A 24 1.54 -12.04 -1.95
N VAL A 25 1.45 -10.99 -1.14
CA VAL A 25 0.55 -9.87 -1.36
C VAL A 25 1.40 -8.62 -1.51
N VAL A 26 1.29 -7.98 -2.68
CA VAL A 26 1.93 -6.70 -2.99
C VAL A 26 0.87 -5.61 -2.91
N VAL A 27 1.16 -4.57 -2.14
CA VAL A 27 0.27 -3.42 -1.92
C VAL A 27 1.04 -2.16 -2.29
N VAL A 28 0.49 -1.38 -3.21
CA VAL A 28 1.03 -0.07 -3.61
C VAL A 28 0.05 0.99 -3.13
N VAL A 29 0.53 1.93 -2.33
CA VAL A 29 -0.28 3.04 -1.79
C VAL A 29 0.32 4.38 -2.21
N ALA A 30 -0.53 5.36 -2.47
CA ALA A 30 -0.12 6.73 -2.69
C ALA A 30 -0.52 7.58 -1.49
N VAL A 31 0.41 8.40 -1.02
CA VAL A 31 0.17 9.41 0.00
C VAL A 31 0.34 10.77 -0.67
N ASP A 32 -0.70 11.59 -0.66
CA ASP A 32 -0.61 12.95 -1.16
C ASP A 32 0.06 13.81 -0.06
N VAL A 33 1.38 13.98 -0.16
CA VAL A 33 2.14 14.80 0.79
C VAL A 33 2.22 16.24 0.26
N PRO A 34 1.60 17.23 0.90
CA PRO A 34 1.75 18.63 0.48
C PRO A 34 3.16 19.16 0.80
N GLY A 35 3.66 20.07 -0.06
CA GLY A 35 4.94 20.78 0.16
C GLY A 35 6.15 20.14 -0.54
N ALA A 36 7.36 20.37 -0.03
CA ALA A 36 8.63 19.99 -0.67
C ALA A 36 8.84 18.48 -0.90
N LEU A 37 7.97 17.64 -0.31
CA LEU A 37 7.96 16.18 -0.46
C LEU A 37 6.87 15.70 -1.44
N GLY A 38 6.08 16.61 -1.98
CA GLY A 38 5.08 16.35 -3.03
C GLY A 38 5.77 15.97 -4.33
N GLY A 39 6.04 14.67 -4.50
CA GLY A 39 6.80 14.14 -5.63
C GLY A 39 7.53 12.83 -5.36
N LEU A 40 7.56 12.35 -4.11
CA LEU A 40 8.23 11.09 -3.72
C LEU A 40 7.59 9.81 -4.29
N GLY A 41 6.54 9.93 -5.11
CA GLY A 41 5.86 8.79 -5.73
C GLY A 41 5.12 7.91 -4.71
N PRO A 42 4.45 6.85 -5.18
CA PRO A 42 3.73 5.94 -4.29
C PRO A 42 4.70 5.13 -3.43
N ALA A 43 4.32 4.90 -2.16
CA ALA A 43 5.01 3.96 -1.29
C ALA A 43 4.58 2.53 -1.64
N ARG A 44 5.54 1.61 -1.70
CA ARG A 44 5.32 0.20 -2.01
C ARG A 44 5.66 -0.66 -0.81
N ALA A 45 4.76 -1.58 -0.46
CA ALA A 45 4.98 -2.60 0.56
C ALA A 45 4.65 -3.99 0.00
N SER A 46 5.34 -5.02 0.50
CA SER A 46 5.09 -6.42 0.15
C SER A 46 5.10 -7.26 1.41
N ALA A 47 4.15 -8.18 1.52
CA ALA A 47 4.11 -9.17 2.58
C ALA A 47 4.08 -10.58 1.97
N ARG A 48 4.91 -11.47 2.51
CA ARG A 48 4.98 -12.88 2.10
C ARG A 48 4.29 -13.74 3.16
N ALA A 49 3.45 -14.67 2.73
CA ALA A 49 2.91 -15.69 3.60
C ALA A 49 4.05 -16.65 4.01
N GLY A 50 4.39 -16.67 5.30
CA GLY A 50 5.29 -17.64 5.90
C GLY A 50 4.52 -18.72 6.66
N PRO A 51 5.18 -19.83 7.06
CA PRO A 51 4.58 -20.80 7.97
C PRO A 51 4.11 -20.10 9.24
N ARG A 52 2.92 -20.49 9.72
CA ARG A 52 2.34 -19.98 10.97
C ARG A 52 3.11 -20.50 12.18
#